data_AF-A0A6J6XC48-F1
#
_entry.id   AF-A0A6J6XC48-F1
#
_cell.length_a   1.000
_cell.length_b   1.000
_cell.length_c   1.000
_cell.angle_alpha   90.00
_cell.angle_beta   90.00
_cell.angle_gamma   90.00
#
_symmetry.space_group_name_H-M   'P 1'
#
loop_
_entity.id
_entity.type
_entity.pdbx_description
1 polymer ?
#
loop_
_entity_poly.entity_id
_entity_poly.type
_entity_poly.pdbx_seq_one_letter_code
_entity_poly.pdbx_strand_id
1 'polypeptide(L)'
;MHLLTQVPAELFGLRDRGTLSEGAHADMVLFDPLLIESEMLTMVDDLPGGTSRLYAGSVGVNHVFVSGVEVVRNSEATGELPGSIIRSGVDTDTVALN
;
A
#
# COMPACT_ATOMS: atom_id res chain seq x y z
N MET A 1 -6.26 -0.25 11.24
CA MET A 1 -6.07 -1.33 10.23
C MET A 1 -7.31 -1.57 9.38
N HIS A 2 -8.45 -2.02 9.94
CA HIS A 2 -9.67 -2.36 9.20
C HIS A 2 -10.14 -1.28 8.19
N LEU A 3 -10.19 -0.01 8.60
CA LEU A 3 -10.61 1.12 7.74
C LEU A 3 -9.67 1.41 6.55
N LEU A 4 -8.42 0.96 6.61
CA LEU A 4 -7.40 1.22 5.58
C LEU A 4 -7.17 0.03 4.65
N THR A 5 -7.75 -1.13 4.95
CA THR A 5 -7.45 -2.39 4.27
C THR A 5 -8.72 -3.11 3.87
N GLN A 6 -9.38 -3.77 4.82
CA GLN A 6 -10.58 -4.57 4.56
C GLN A 6 -11.75 -3.72 4.03
N VAL A 7 -12.08 -2.59 4.66
CA VAL A 7 -13.19 -1.74 4.21
C VAL A 7 -13.06 -1.29 2.76
N PRO A 8 -11.92 -0.70 2.31
CA PRO A 8 -11.78 -0.37 0.89
C PRO A 8 -11.73 -1.60 -0.01
N ALA A 9 -11.12 -2.71 0.42
CA ALA A 9 -11.12 -3.95 -0.37
C ALA A 9 -12.55 -4.46 -0.63
N GLU A 10 -13.39 -4.48 0.39
CA GLU A 10 -14.81 -4.84 0.27
C GLU A 10 -15.59 -3.84 -0.59
N LEU A 11 -15.35 -2.54 -0.41
CA LEU A 11 -16.03 -1.48 -1.18
C LEU A 11 -15.70 -1.56 -2.69
N PHE A 12 -14.47 -1.89 -3.04
CA PHE A 12 -14.04 -2.06 -4.43
C PHE A 12 -14.17 -3.50 -4.95
N GLY A 13 -14.67 -4.41 -4.11
CA GLY A 13 -14.83 -5.83 -4.44
C GLY A 13 -13.50 -6.53 -4.76
N LEU A 14 -12.38 -6.10 -4.19
CA LEU A 14 -11.07 -6.68 -4.47
C LEU A 14 -11.02 -8.13 -3.98
N ARG A 15 -10.85 -9.08 -4.91
CA ARG A 15 -10.72 -10.50 -4.58
C ARG A 15 -9.40 -10.72 -3.84
N ASP A 16 -9.46 -11.54 -2.79
CA ASP A 16 -8.27 -12.09 -2.12
C ASP A 16 -7.29 -11.01 -1.60
N ARG A 17 -7.80 -9.83 -1.19
CA ARG A 17 -7.03 -8.68 -0.69
C ARG A 17 -7.69 -8.03 0.53
N GLY A 18 -6.92 -7.20 1.25
CA GLY A 18 -7.41 -6.39 2.37
C GLY A 18 -7.46 -7.12 3.73
N THR A 19 -7.21 -8.43 3.76
CA THR A 19 -7.06 -9.23 4.98
C THR A 19 -5.89 -10.20 4.84
N LEU A 20 -5.35 -10.67 5.97
CA LEU A 20 -4.34 -11.74 5.97
C LEU A 20 -5.04 -13.08 6.11
N SER A 21 -5.09 -13.84 5.01
CA SER A 21 -5.67 -15.18 4.95
C SER A 21 -4.89 -16.06 3.99
N GLU A 22 -4.97 -17.38 4.18
CA GLU A 22 -4.37 -18.32 3.25
C GLU A 22 -5.02 -18.20 1.86
N GLY A 23 -4.20 -18.21 0.81
CA GLY A 23 -4.64 -18.02 -0.57
C GLY A 23 -4.78 -16.56 -1.01
N ALA A 24 -4.74 -15.60 -0.09
CA ALA A 24 -4.76 -14.18 -0.41
C ALA A 24 -3.47 -13.72 -1.11
N HIS A 25 -3.55 -12.59 -1.82
CA HIS A 25 -2.35 -11.88 -2.26
C HIS A 25 -1.51 -11.48 -1.04
N ALA A 26 -0.20 -11.72 -1.12
CA ALA A 26 0.75 -11.35 -0.07
C ALA A 26 1.10 -9.84 -0.13
N ASP A 27 0.08 -9.01 0.04
CA ASP A 27 0.20 -7.57 0.21
C ASP A 27 0.24 -7.26 1.70
N MET A 28 1.42 -6.91 2.21
CA MET A 28 1.65 -6.85 3.65
C MET A 28 2.49 -5.64 4.03
N VAL A 29 2.20 -5.07 5.20
CA VAL A 29 3.00 -4.02 5.82
C VAL A 29 3.44 -4.49 7.19
N LEU A 30 4.76 -4.54 7.41
CA LEU A 30 5.36 -4.80 8.71
C LEU A 30 5.82 -3.46 9.29
N PHE A 31 5.15 -3.02 10.34
CA PHE A 31 5.43 -1.76 11.02
C PHE A 31 5.53 -1.94 12.53
N ASP A 32 6.30 -1.08 13.19
CA ASP A 32 6.39 -1.01 14.63
C ASP A 32 5.22 -0.15 15.18
N PRO A 33 4.27 -0.73 15.92
CA PRO A 33 3.12 -0.01 16.44
C PRO A 33 3.47 1.06 17.48
N LEU A 34 4.67 1.02 18.05
CA LEU A 34 5.15 2.03 19.02
C LEU A 34 5.88 3.19 18.34
N LEU A 35 6.33 3.02 17.10
CA LEU A 35 7.09 4.04 16.35
C LEU A 35 6.35 4.61 15.15
N ILE A 36 5.23 4.02 14.75
CA ILE A 36 4.51 4.42 13.54
C ILE A 36 4.09 5.90 13.59
N GLU A 37 4.68 6.70 12.71
CA GLU A 37 4.44 8.14 12.63
C GLU A 37 4.70 8.67 11.20
N SER A 38 4.26 9.90 10.93
CA SER A 38 4.66 10.65 9.74
C SER A 38 5.92 11.45 10.05
N GLU A 39 6.85 11.53 9.11
CA GLU A 39 7.94 12.50 9.20
C GLU A 39 7.39 13.94 9.11
N MET A 40 8.23 14.91 9.51
CA MET A 40 7.94 16.33 9.33
C MET A 40 7.75 16.66 7.86
N LEU A 41 6.75 17.49 7.58
CA LEU A 41 6.43 17.93 6.22
C LEU A 41 7.59 18.75 5.64
N THR A 42 8.05 18.36 4.46
CA THR A 42 9.11 19.04 3.70
C THR A 42 8.66 19.35 2.28
N MET A 43 9.33 20.30 1.63
CA MET A 43 9.14 20.58 0.20
C MET A 43 10.25 19.88 -0.60
N VAL A 44 9.87 19.14 -1.65
CA VAL A 44 10.79 18.41 -2.53
C VAL A 44 10.55 18.82 -3.98
N ASP A 45 11.61 19.17 -4.70
CA ASP A 45 11.57 19.67 -6.08
C ASP A 45 11.89 18.55 -7.11
N ASP A 46 11.13 17.45 -7.08
CA ASP A 46 11.41 16.23 -7.85
C ASP A 46 10.30 15.83 -8.84
N LEU A 47 9.25 16.64 -9.01
CA LEU A 47 8.19 16.32 -9.95
C LEU A 47 8.58 16.60 -11.41
N PRO A 48 8.01 15.85 -12.37
CA PRO A 48 8.17 16.14 -13.80
C PRO A 48 7.83 17.60 -14.11
N GLY A 49 8.71 18.28 -14.84
CA GLY A 49 8.58 19.71 -15.13
C GLY A 49 9.23 20.64 -14.08
N GLY A 50 9.96 20.09 -13.10
CA GLY A 50 10.72 20.86 -12.10
C GLY A 50 9.83 21.54 -11.06
N THR A 51 8.66 20.96 -10.79
CA THR A 51 7.72 21.48 -9.79
C THR A 51 7.93 20.84 -8.42
N SER A 52 7.47 21.53 -7.38
CA SER A 52 7.61 21.10 -5.99
C SER A 52 6.40 20.29 -5.53
N ARG A 53 6.63 19.36 -4.59
CA ARG A 53 5.57 18.68 -3.84
C ARG A 53 5.84 18.72 -2.34
N LEU A 54 4.76 18.72 -1.57
CA LEU A 54 4.84 18.42 -0.14
C LEU A 54 5.11 16.92 0.04
N TYR A 55 6.07 16.60 0.90
CA TYR A 55 6.46 15.23 1.22
C TYR A 55 6.59 15.04 2.72
N ALA A 56 6.05 13.94 3.20
CA ALA A 56 6.30 13.41 4.53
C ALA A 56 6.52 11.91 4.37
N GLY A 57 7.72 11.43 4.73
CA GLY A 57 8.00 10.00 4.79
C GLY A 57 7.28 9.33 5.96
N SER A 58 7.51 8.03 6.11
CA SER A 58 6.96 7.24 7.21
C SER A 58 8.04 6.85 8.20
N VAL A 59 7.74 6.95 9.48
CA VAL A 59 8.54 6.38 10.58
C VAL A 59 7.91 5.06 11.01
N GLY A 60 8.73 4.05 11.32
CA GLY A 60 8.27 2.77 11.86
C GLY A 60 7.68 1.79 10.82
N VAL A 61 7.67 2.11 9.53
CA VAL A 61 7.33 1.15 8.45
C VAL A 61 8.61 0.48 7.97
N ASN A 62 8.81 -0.78 8.36
CA ASN A 62 10.09 -1.47 8.15
C ASN A 62 10.09 -2.25 6.83
N HIS A 63 8.98 -2.94 6.53
CA HIS A 63 8.85 -3.78 5.35
C HIS A 63 7.49 -3.61 4.68
N VAL A 64 7.48 -3.58 3.35
CA VAL A 64 6.26 -3.60 2.54
C VAL A 64 6.40 -4.65 1.46
N PHE A 65 5.37 -5.46 1.30
CA PHE A 65 5.28 -6.51 0.29
C PHE A 65 4.10 -6.23 -0.63
N VAL A 66 4.30 -6.45 -1.93
CA VAL A 66 3.26 -6.40 -2.95
C VAL A 66 3.33 -7.69 -3.74
N SER A 67 2.24 -8.45 -3.77
CA SER A 67 2.20 -9.79 -4.40
C SER A 67 3.35 -10.71 -3.94
N GLY A 68 3.77 -10.59 -2.67
CA GLY A 68 4.84 -11.41 -2.08
C GLY A 68 6.26 -10.95 -2.36
N VAL A 69 6.46 -9.88 -3.14
CA VAL A 69 7.77 -9.29 -3.39
C VAL A 69 7.96 -8.07 -2.49
N GLU A 70 9.11 -8.00 -1.81
CA GLU A 70 9.45 -6.90 -0.89
C GLU A 70 9.82 -5.63 -1.67
N VAL A 71 9.00 -4.59 -1.54
CA VAL A 71 9.15 -3.30 -2.23
C VAL A 71 9.74 -2.21 -1.32
N VAL A 72 9.65 -2.40 0.00
CA VAL A 72 10.35 -1.59 1.00
C VAL A 72 11.06 -2.54 1.95
N ARG A 73 12.36 -2.30 2.20
CA ARG A 73 13.19 -3.05 3.13
C ARG A 73 13.94 -2.08 4.03
N ASN A 74 13.85 -2.27 5.35
CA ASN A 74 14.47 -1.39 6.34
C ASN A 74 14.13 0.09 6.09
N SER A 75 12.86 0.36 5.78
CA SER A 75 12.34 1.71 5.49
C SER A 75 12.86 2.37 4.19
N GLU A 76 13.57 1.64 3.33
CA GLU A 76 14.01 2.13 2.02
C GLU A 76 13.34 1.35 0.87
N ALA A 77 13.02 2.06 -0.22
CA ALA A 77 12.47 1.43 -1.42
C ALA A 77 13.50 0.49 -2.07
N THR A 78 13.08 -0.73 -2.42
CA THR A 78 13.98 -1.71 -3.04
C THR A 78 14.18 -1.49 -4.54
N GLY A 79 13.28 -0.73 -5.18
CA GLY A 79 13.23 -0.55 -6.64
C GLY A 79 12.44 -1.65 -7.36
N GLU A 80 11.97 -2.68 -6.66
CA GLU A 80 11.10 -3.71 -7.21
C GLU A 80 9.70 -3.14 -7.53
N LEU A 81 9.18 -3.47 -8.71
CA LEU A 81 7.88 -3.00 -9.19
C LEU A 81 6.95 -4.19 -9.55
N PRO A 82 6.59 -5.06 -8.60
CA PRO A 82 5.81 -6.29 -8.84
C PRO A 82 4.30 -6.02 -9.05
N GLY A 83 3.89 -4.75 -9.04
CA GLY A 83 2.49 -4.37 -9.16
C GLY A 83 1.90 -4.73 -10.51
N SER A 84 0.63 -5.13 -10.51
CA SER A 84 -0.17 -5.40 -11.70
C SER A 84 -1.41 -4.51 -11.75
N ILE A 85 -1.93 -4.29 -12.95
CA ILE A 85 -3.21 -3.59 -13.12
C ILE A 85 -4.32 -4.50 -12.59
N ILE A 86 -5.10 -4.00 -11.63
CA ILE A 86 -6.35 -4.63 -11.15
C ILE A 86 -7.45 -4.35 -12.17
N ARG A 87 -8.10 -5.41 -12.65
CA ARG A 87 -9.12 -5.34 -13.71
C ARG A 87 -10.49 -5.75 -13.19
N SER A 88 -11.48 -4.91 -13.50
CA SER A 88 -12.88 -5.20 -13.20
C SER A 88 -13.33 -6.52 -13.83
N GLY A 89 -14.01 -7.37 -13.05
CA GLY A 89 -14.50 -8.70 -13.46
C GLY A 89 -13.46 -9.82 -13.45
N VAL A 90 -12.16 -9.49 -13.44
CA VAL A 90 -11.06 -10.47 -13.34
C VAL A 90 -10.54 -10.52 -11.90
N ASP A 91 -10.22 -9.37 -11.33
CA ASP A 91 -9.64 -9.24 -9.99
C ASP A 91 -10.65 -8.71 -8.97
N THR A 92 -11.86 -8.37 -9.42
CA THR A 92 -12.90 -7.80 -8.56
C THR A 92 -14.27 -8.44 -8.76
N ASP A 93 -15.06 -8.46 -7.70
CA ASP A 93 -16.49 -8.75 -7.72
C ASP A 93 -17.32 -7.47 -7.83
N THR A 94 -18.52 -7.58 -8.42
CA THR A 94 -19.49 -6.48 -8.43
C THR A 94 -20.11 -6.34 -7.05
N VAL A 95 -19.84 -5.23 -6.37
CA VAL A 95 -20.40 -4.92 -5.06
C VAL A 95 -21.80 -4.35 -5.23
N ALA A 96 -22.80 -4.93 -4.55
CA ALA A 96 -24.14 -4.37 -4.52
C ALA A 96 -24.17 -3.08 -3.69
N LEU A 97 -24.81 -2.04 -4.21
CA LEU A 97 -25.11 -0.84 -3.43
C LEU A 97 -26.31 -1.16 -2.54
N ASN A 98 -26.05 -1.36 -1.25
CA ASN A 98 -27.08 -1.54 -0.23
C ASN A 98 -27.40 -0.20 0.44
#